data_AF-A0A9W9A4S3-F1
#
_entry.id   AF-A0A9W9A4S3-F1
#
_cell.length_a   1.000
_cell.length_b   1.000
_cell.length_c   1.000
_cell.angle_alpha   90.00
_cell.angle_beta   90.00
_cell.angle_gamma   90.00
#
_symmetry.space_group_name_H-M   'P 1'
#
loop_
_entity.id
_entity.type
_entity.pdbx_description
1 polymer ?
#
loop_
_entity_poly.entity_id
_entity_poly.type
_entity_poly.pdbx_seq_one_letter_code
_entity_poly.pdbx_strand_id
1 'polypeptide(L)'
;MLVVDPSSSCDICLEPFEWDSTQRSPHIIDCGKFFRSGCLHQVFPTKCPLCRKLYLPSEIRKLHVECSSNDDKEEVDLLKQLILGYDSSEEEILRLRIRVDTWLAART
;
A
#
# COMPACT_ATOMS: atom_id res chain seq x y z
N MET A 1 -10.29 -1.35 7.64
CA MET A 1 -9.14 -0.43 7.53
C MET A 1 -8.63 -0.53 6.11
N LEU A 2 -8.63 0.57 5.36
CA LEU A 2 -8.03 0.63 4.03
C LEU A 2 -6.53 0.79 4.23
N VAL A 3 -5.76 -0.27 4.03
CA VAL A 3 -4.29 -0.21 4.05
C VAL A 3 -3.83 -0.26 2.60
N VAL A 4 -3.22 0.82 2.14
CA VAL A 4 -2.62 0.90 0.80
C VAL A 4 -1.14 1.05 0.99
N ASP A 5 -0.41 -0.02 0.72
CA ASP A 5 1.05 -0.05 0.74
C ASP A 5 1.61 0.36 -0.63
N PRO A 6 2.79 1.01 -0.71
CA PRO A 6 3.45 1.30 -1.98
C PRO A 6 3.66 0.07 -2.89
N SER A 7 3.74 -1.14 -2.31
CA SER A 7 3.84 -2.42 -3.02
C SER A 7 2.50 -2.99 -3.47
N SER A 8 1.38 -2.29 -3.22
CA SER A 8 0.05 -2.76 -3.63
C SER A 8 -0.01 -2.93 -5.15
N SER A 9 -0.71 -3.97 -5.58
CA SER A 9 -0.92 -4.30 -7.00
C SER A 9 -2.40 -4.41 -7.34
N CYS A 10 -2.70 -4.42 -8.64
CA CYS A 10 -4.06 -4.53 -9.10
C CYS A 10 -4.55 -5.98 -9.10
N ASP A 11 -5.67 -6.28 -8.45
CA ASP A 11 -6.24 -7.65 -8.42
C ASP A 11 -6.77 -8.17 -9.78
N ILE A 12 -6.70 -7.39 -10.86
CA ILE A 12 -7.09 -7.81 -12.22
C ILE A 12 -5.86 -8.24 -13.04
N CYS A 13 -4.88 -7.36 -13.17
CA CYS A 13 -3.67 -7.64 -13.96
C CYS A 13 -2.47 -8.10 -13.12
N LEU A 14 -2.58 -8.05 -11.80
CA LEU A 14 -1.55 -8.41 -10.80
C LEU A 14 -0.31 -7.52 -10.80
N GLU A 15 -0.35 -6.42 -11.54
CA GLU A 15 0.79 -5.51 -11.71
C GLU A 15 0.81 -4.38 -10.64
N PRO A 16 1.98 -3.91 -10.17
CA PRO A 16 2.11 -2.91 -9.10
C PRO A 16 1.58 -1.54 -9.47
N PHE A 17 0.90 -0.80 -8.59
CA PHE A 17 0.38 0.52 -8.97
C PHE A 17 1.47 1.53 -9.34
N GLU A 18 1.19 2.37 -10.35
CA GLU A 18 2.00 3.54 -10.69
C GLU A 18 1.21 4.82 -10.42
N TRP A 19 1.66 5.64 -9.49
CA TRP A 19 0.92 6.78 -8.95
C TRP A 19 0.83 7.96 -9.92
N ASP A 20 1.84 8.12 -10.77
CA ASP A 20 1.95 9.22 -11.74
C ASP A 20 1.16 8.98 -13.04
N SER A 21 0.82 7.73 -13.34
CA SER A 21 0.12 7.35 -14.57
C SER A 21 -1.39 7.32 -14.38
N THR A 22 -2.16 8.00 -15.23
CA THR A 22 -3.63 7.99 -15.15
C THR A 22 -4.21 6.58 -15.34
N GLN A 23 -3.60 5.74 -16.18
CA GLN A 23 -4.13 4.40 -16.44
C GLN A 23 -3.68 3.35 -15.40
N ARG A 24 -2.47 3.51 -14.86
CA ARG A 24 -1.85 2.55 -13.93
C ARG A 24 -1.96 2.96 -12.46
N SER A 25 -2.51 4.14 -12.19
CA SER A 25 -2.83 4.57 -10.82
C SER A 25 -4.06 3.85 -10.27
N PRO A 26 -4.11 3.66 -8.95
CA PRO A 26 -5.23 3.00 -8.30
C PRO A 26 -6.47 3.91 -8.35
N HIS A 27 -7.60 3.30 -8.68
CA HIS A 27 -8.91 3.91 -8.72
C HIS A 27 -9.87 3.07 -7.88
N ILE A 28 -10.68 3.74 -7.06
CA ILE A 28 -11.69 3.13 -6.22
C ILE A 28 -13.06 3.20 -6.92
N ILE A 29 -13.85 2.12 -6.77
CA ILE A 29 -15.26 2.09 -7.17
C ILE A 29 -16.18 2.16 -5.94
N ASP A 30 -17.46 2.40 -6.17
CA ASP A 30 -18.52 2.53 -5.16
C ASP A 30 -18.55 1.43 -4.08
N CYS A 31 -18.15 0.19 -4.42
CA CYS A 31 -18.07 -0.91 -3.47
C CYS A 31 -16.84 -0.87 -2.56
N GLY A 32 -15.95 0.12 -2.72
CA GLY A 32 -14.75 0.34 -1.91
C GLY A 32 -13.52 -0.47 -2.33
N LYS A 33 -13.62 -1.28 -3.40
CA LYS A 33 -12.48 -1.99 -3.97
C LYS A 33 -11.74 -1.08 -4.96
N PHE A 34 -10.42 -1.28 -5.08
CA PHE A 34 -9.59 -0.47 -5.95
C PHE A 34 -8.83 -1.34 -6.95
N PHE A 35 -8.67 -0.80 -8.16
CA PHE A 35 -8.01 -1.45 -9.29
C PHE A 35 -7.34 -0.36 -10.14
N ARG A 36 -6.55 -0.75 -11.14
CA ARG A 36 -6.05 0.23 -12.12
C ARG A 36 -7.19 0.75 -12.98
N SER A 37 -7.14 2.02 -13.35
CA SER A 37 -8.13 2.64 -14.25
C SER A 37 -8.25 1.87 -15.56
N GLY A 38 -7.12 1.52 -16.20
CA GLY A 38 -7.14 0.77 -17.46
C GLY A 38 -7.86 -0.58 -17.35
N CYS A 39 -7.71 -1.28 -16.22
CA CYS A 39 -8.40 -2.54 -15.98
C CYS A 39 -9.90 -2.34 -15.78
N LEU A 40 -10.34 -1.33 -15.02
CA LEU A 40 -11.76 -1.06 -14.80
C LEU A 40 -12.52 -0.78 -16.11
N HIS A 41 -11.90 -0.06 -17.05
CA HIS A 41 -12.52 0.24 -18.35
C HIS A 41 -12.65 -0.98 -19.27
N GLN A 42 -11.95 -2.08 -18.98
CA GLN A 42 -12.00 -3.32 -19.77
C GLN A 42 -12.96 -4.37 -19.17
N VAL A 43 -13.45 -4.16 -17.95
CA VAL A 43 -14.34 -5.12 -17.29
C VAL A 43 -15.76 -5.01 -17.86
N PHE A 44 -16.26 -6.11 -18.43
CA PHE A 44 -17.64 -6.24 -18.89
C PHE A 44 -18.26 -7.56 -18.39
N PRO A 45 -19.47 -7.55 -17.80
CA PRO A 45 -20.27 -6.37 -17.42
C PRO A 45 -19.58 -5.55 -16.31
N THR A 46 -20.01 -4.30 -16.09
CA THR A 46 -19.45 -3.38 -15.06
C THR A 46 -19.78 -3.84 -13.62
N LYS A 47 -19.20 -4.97 -13.24
CA LYS A 47 -19.31 -5.61 -11.93
C LYS A 47 -17.92 -5.72 -11.31
N CYS A 48 -17.82 -5.42 -10.03
CA CYS A 48 -16.58 -5.57 -9.30
C CYS A 48 -16.07 -7.02 -9.39
N PRO A 49 -14.82 -7.28 -9.82
CA PRO A 49 -14.27 -8.63 -9.90
C PRO A 49 -14.25 -9.38 -8.56
N LEU A 50 -14.20 -8.65 -7.43
CA LEU A 50 -14.07 -9.24 -6.10
C LEU A 50 -15.42 -9.50 -5.42
N CYS A 51 -16.35 -8.53 -5.45
CA CYS A 51 -17.62 -8.62 -4.72
C CYS A 51 -18.86 -8.66 -5.62
N ARG A 52 -18.68 -8.58 -6.95
CA ARG A 52 -19.72 -8.65 -7.98
C ARG A 52 -20.80 -7.56 -7.93
N LYS A 53 -20.68 -6.57 -7.04
CA LYS A 53 -21.53 -5.37 -7.05
C LYS A 53 -21.34 -4.62 -8.37
N LEU A 54 -22.46 -4.16 -8.94
CA LEU A 54 -22.43 -3.26 -10.08
C LEU A 54 -21.79 -1.95 -9.65
N TYR A 55 -21.04 -1.34 -10.55
CA TYR A 55 -20.49 0.00 -10.36
C TYR A 55 -20.74 0.82 -11.62
N LEU A 56 -20.87 2.14 -11.45
CA LEU A 56 -21.02 3.07 -12.55
C LEU A 56 -19.65 3.60 -12.99
N PRO A 57 -19.34 3.64 -14.30
CA PRO A 57 -18.09 4.23 -14.79
C PRO A 57 -17.88 5.69 -14.33
N SER A 58 -18.95 6.45 -14.13
CA SER A 58 -18.92 7.82 -13.60
C SER A 58 -18.52 7.92 -12.13
N GLU A 59 -18.56 6.81 -11.39
CA GLU A 59 -18.21 6.76 -9.96
C GLU A 59 -16.80 6.22 -9.70
N ILE A 60 -16.04 5.92 -10.76
CA ILE A 60 -14.62 5.56 -10.65
C ILE A 60 -13.83 6.81 -10.24
N ARG A 61 -13.18 6.76 -9.07
CA ARG A 61 -12.40 7.89 -8.54
C ARG A 61 -10.93 7.52 -8.40
N LYS A 62 -10.03 8.41 -8.84
CA LYS A 62 -8.59 8.24 -8.63
C LYS A 62 -8.28 8.31 -7.12
N LEU A 63 -7.52 7.35 -6.63
CA LEU A 63 -7.05 7.34 -5.25
C LEU A 63 -5.71 8.10 -5.19
N HIS A 64 -5.67 9.17 -4.41
CA HIS A 64 -4.43 9.87 -4.07
C HIS A 64 -3.93 9.35 -2.72
N VAL A 65 -2.74 8.77 -2.73
CA VAL A 65 -2.04 8.35 -1.51
C VAL A 65 -0.76 9.16 -1.43
N GLU A 66 -0.58 9.83 -0.30
CA GLU A 66 0.67 10.50 0.03
C GLU A 66 1.64 9.41 0.50
N CYS A 67 2.45 8.88 -0.43
CA CYS A 67 3.62 8.09 -0.05
C CYS A 67 4.68 9.08 0.40
N SER A 68 4.96 9.12 1.69
CA SER A 68 6.13 9.82 2.17
C SER A 68 7.39 9.22 1.54
N SER A 69 8.37 10.08 1.26
CA SER A 69 9.55 9.78 0.46
C SER A 69 10.37 8.59 0.99
N ASN A 70 11.26 8.04 0.15
CA ASN A 70 12.13 6.90 0.50
C ASN A 70 12.91 7.05 1.82
N ASP A 71 13.08 8.26 2.35
CA ASP A 71 13.70 8.54 3.65
C ASP A 71 12.98 7.87 4.82
N ASP A 72 11.71 7.51 4.66
CA ASP A 72 10.91 6.85 5.71
C ASP A 72 10.92 5.33 5.62
N LYS A 73 11.59 4.74 4.61
CA LYS A 73 11.63 3.28 4.47
C LYS A 73 12.39 2.61 5.61
N GLU A 74 13.50 3.21 6.05
CA GLU A 74 14.28 2.71 7.18
C GLU A 74 13.52 2.87 8.49
N GLU A 75 12.83 4.00 8.68
CA GLU A 75 11.94 4.23 9.82
C GLU A 75 10.83 3.18 9.89
N VAL A 76 10.14 2.94 8.78
CA VAL A 76 9.05 1.97 8.69
C VAL A 76 9.56 0.53 8.90
N ASP A 77 10.76 0.19 8.43
CA ASP A 77 11.38 -1.12 8.67
C ASP A 77 11.70 -1.33 10.16
N LEU A 78 12.32 -0.32 10.81
CA LEU A 78 12.62 -0.36 12.23
C LEU A 78 11.34 -0.48 13.07
N LEU A 79 10.30 0.29 12.75
CA LEU A 79 8.99 0.20 13.42
C LEU A 79 8.35 -1.18 13.26
N LYS A 80 8.38 -1.76 12.05
CA LYS A 80 7.86 -3.11 11.80
C LYS A 80 8.61 -4.16 12.62
N GLN A 81 9.94 -4.09 12.68
CA GLN A 81 10.74 -5.03 13.45
C GLN A 81 10.49 -4.90 14.96
N LEU A 82 10.27 -3.66 15.45
CA LEU A 82 9.95 -3.41 16.85
C LEU A 82 8.58 -3.98 17.25
N ILE A 83 7.58 -3.85 16.38
CA ILE A 83 6.22 -4.37 16.60
C ILE A 83 6.18 -5.90 16.55
N LEU A 84 6.92 -6.51 15.61
CA LEU A 84 6.91 -7.96 15.38
C LEU A 84 7.84 -8.75 16.31
N GLY A 85 8.84 -8.10 16.91
CA GLY A 85 9.87 -8.74 17.76
C GLY A 85 9.43 -9.15 19.17
N TYR A 86 8.13 -9.22 19.47
CA TYR A 86 7.60 -9.49 20.82
C TYR A 86 7.95 -10.90 21.35
N ASP A 87 8.26 -11.86 20.47
CA ASP A 87 8.62 -13.25 20.83
C ASP A 87 10.08 -13.61 20.44
N SER A 88 10.91 -12.60 20.19
CA SER A 88 12.32 -12.78 19.83
C SER A 88 13.21 -12.98 21.05
N SER A 89 14.41 -13.53 20.85
CA SER A 89 15.38 -13.70 21.94
C SER A 89 15.85 -12.35 22.50
N GLU A 90 16.24 -12.32 23.77
CA GLU A 90 16.70 -11.10 24.44
C GLU A 90 17.89 -10.45 23.71
N GLU A 91 18.76 -11.26 23.11
CA GLU A 91 19.88 -10.81 22.29
C GLU A 91 19.43 -10.08 21.02
N GLU A 92 18.37 -10.57 20.35
CA GLU A 92 17.81 -9.94 19.15
C GLU A 92 17.12 -8.62 19.48
N ILE A 93 16.41 -8.56 20.61
CA ILE A 93 15.78 -7.34 21.11
C ILE A 93 16.85 -6.28 21.42
N LEU A 94 17.95 -6.67 22.06
CA LEU A 94 19.08 -5.78 22.35
C LEU A 94 19.73 -5.24 21.06
N ARG A 95 19.94 -6.10 20.05
CA ARG A 95 20.47 -5.68 18.74
C ARG A 95 19.54 -4.68 18.04
N LEU A 96 18.24 -4.95 18.06
CA LEU A 96 17.22 -4.06 17.50
C LEU A 96 17.23 -2.70 18.19
N ARG A 97 17.30 -2.68 19.53
CA ARG A 97 17.38 -1.45 20.31
C ARG A 97 18.61 -0.61 19.94
N ILE A 98 19.79 -1.22 19.89
CA ILE A 98 21.04 -0.54 19.51
C ILE A 98 20.92 0.07 18.10
N ARG A 99 20.32 -0.67 17.15
CA ARG A 99 20.12 -0.20 15.79
C ARG A 99 19.18 1.02 15.74
N VAL A 100 18.08 1.00 16.48
CA VAL A 100 17.15 2.13 16.60
C VAL A 100 17.84 3.35 17.24
N ASP A 101 18.56 3.16 18.34
CA ASP A 101 19.26 4.25 19.04
C ASP A 101 20.31 4.92 18.13
N THR A 102 21.07 4.12 17.37
CA THR A 102 22.06 4.62 16.40
C THR A 102 21.39 5.43 15.28
N TRP A 103 20.27 4.94 14.78
CA TRP A 103 19.51 5.61 13.73
C TRP A 103 18.89 6.93 14.20
N LEU A 104 18.36 6.97 15.43
CA LEU A 104 17.84 8.20 16.04
C LEU A 104 18.94 9.26 16.22
N ALA A 105 20.13 8.84 16.68
CA ALA A 105 21.27 9.74 16.88
C ALA A 105 21.80 10.36 15.58
N ALA A 106 21.61 9.70 14.43
CA ALA A 106 22.02 10.22 13.12
C ALA A 106 21.08 11.29 12.56
N ARG A 107 19.86 11.44 13.13
CA ARG A 107 18.83 12.40 12.70
C ARG A 107 18.71 13.63 13.61
N THR A 108 19.37 13.66 14.77
CA THR A 108 19.48 14.83 15.69
C THR A 108 20.73 15.64 15.40
#